data_AF-A0A0K8UZX3-F1
#
_entry.id   AF-A0A0K8UZX3-F1
#
_cell.length_a   1.000
_cell.length_b   1.000
_cell.length_c   1.000
_cell.angle_alpha   90.00
_cell.angle_beta   90.00
_cell.angle_gamma   90.00
#
_symmetry.space_group_name_H-M   'P 1'
#
loop_
_entity.id
_entity.type
_entity.pdbx_description
1 polymer ?
#
loop_
_entity_poly.entity_id
_entity_poly.type
_entity_poly.pdbx_seq_one_letter_code
_entity_poly.pdbx_strand_id
1 'polypeptide(L)'
;MSRQCDMESSSSLNLIKALEKRRLKDSFEKKRLKDDMKAKETPEEKRVRRLKEREAKEMRRRERMGWDTEYQHYTDQDNPFGDSNLTSTFVWRKKLEKDGLRNVSTEAVDILSRQKLLENKLELEKVKKRRLERELEKQVREEQSVLQQRVKEAAQFQEWELQEDQFHLEQVRLRSVIR
;
A
#
# COMPACT_ATOMS: atom_id res chain seq x y z
N MET A 1 -27.75 -38.29 13.59
CA MET A 1 -27.07 -37.01 13.87
C MET A 1 -27.23 -35.97 12.74
N SER A 2 -27.63 -36.33 11.51
CA SER A 2 -27.75 -35.35 10.40
C SER A 2 -28.85 -34.28 10.53
N ARG A 3 -29.97 -34.57 11.23
CA ARG A 3 -31.10 -33.62 11.33
C ARG A 3 -30.81 -32.37 12.17
N GLN A 4 -29.81 -32.39 13.04
CA GLN A 4 -29.43 -31.24 13.87
C GLN A 4 -28.61 -30.20 13.08
N CYS A 5 -27.71 -30.66 12.20
CA CYS A 5 -26.91 -29.76 11.35
C CYS A 5 -27.76 -29.02 10.30
N ASP A 6 -28.81 -29.67 9.75
CA ASP A 6 -29.72 -29.03 8.78
C ASP A 6 -30.58 -27.94 9.43
N MET A 7 -30.95 -28.11 10.70
CA MET A 7 -31.73 -27.13 11.47
C MET A 7 -30.90 -25.91 11.87
N GLU A 8 -29.63 -26.10 12.23
CA GLU A 8 -28.69 -24.99 12.51
C GLU A 8 -28.36 -24.17 11.25
N SER A 9 -28.21 -24.85 10.10
CA SER A 9 -28.03 -24.20 8.80
C SER A 9 -29.28 -23.39 8.40
N SER A 10 -30.48 -23.94 8.58
CA SER A 10 -31.73 -23.21 8.35
C SER A 10 -31.89 -21.99 9.28
N SER A 11 -31.52 -22.15 10.56
CA SER A 11 -31.56 -21.08 11.56
C SER A 11 -30.62 -19.91 11.22
N SER A 12 -29.39 -20.21 10.79
CA SER A 12 -28.41 -19.20 10.38
C SER A 12 -28.83 -18.43 9.11
N LEU A 13 -29.43 -19.12 8.13
CA LEU A 13 -29.99 -18.48 6.93
C LEU A 13 -31.18 -17.58 7.26
N ASN A 14 -32.04 -17.99 8.19
CA ASN A 14 -33.16 -17.19 8.67
C ASN A 14 -32.69 -15.92 9.41
N LEU A 15 -31.61 -16.03 10.18
CA LEU A 15 -30.97 -14.88 10.85
C LEU A 15 -30.39 -13.88 9.84
N ILE A 16 -29.66 -14.34 8.82
CA ILE A 16 -29.12 -13.50 7.75
C ILE A 16 -30.25 -12.75 7.03
N LYS A 17 -31.33 -13.45 6.70
CA LYS A 17 -32.52 -12.87 6.04
C LYS A 17 -33.23 -11.83 6.92
N ALA A 18 -33.28 -12.05 8.23
CA ALA A 18 -33.83 -11.09 9.19
C ALA A 18 -32.98 -9.82 9.30
N LEU A 19 -31.65 -9.97 9.33
CA LEU A 19 -30.69 -8.85 9.35
C LEU A 19 -30.78 -8.01 8.07
N GLU A 20 -30.90 -8.66 6.91
CA GLU A 20 -31.05 -7.99 5.62
C GLU A 20 -32.37 -7.21 5.53
N LYS A 21 -33.49 -7.81 5.98
CA LYS A 21 -34.78 -7.11 6.10
C LYS A 21 -34.70 -5.89 7.02
N ARG A 22 -33.99 -6.00 8.14
CA ARG A 22 -33.78 -4.87 9.06
C ARG A 22 -32.97 -3.77 8.39
N ARG A 23 -31.87 -4.12 7.72
CA ARG A 23 -31.04 -3.16 6.97
C ARG A 23 -31.83 -2.42 5.89
N LEU A 24 -32.71 -3.12 5.18
CA LEU A 24 -33.60 -2.52 4.17
C LEU A 24 -34.60 -1.55 4.82
N LYS A 25 -35.23 -1.93 5.94
CA LYS A 25 -36.13 -1.05 6.70
C LYS A 25 -35.42 0.21 7.19
N ASP A 26 -34.27 0.05 7.83
CA ASP A 26 -33.47 1.17 8.33
C ASP A 26 -33.03 2.11 7.19
N SER A 27 -32.66 1.55 6.03
CA SER A 27 -32.33 2.33 4.84
C SER A 27 -33.54 3.10 4.30
N PHE A 28 -34.72 2.48 4.31
CA PHE A 28 -35.96 3.12 3.87
C PHE A 28 -36.37 4.26 4.81
N GLU A 29 -36.35 4.03 6.12
CA GLU A 29 -36.64 5.06 7.12
C GLU A 29 -35.67 6.23 7.04
N LYS A 30 -34.36 5.97 6.92
CA LYS A 30 -33.35 7.03 6.70
C LYS A 30 -33.61 7.83 5.44
N LYS A 31 -34.08 7.19 4.36
CA LYS A 31 -34.42 7.87 3.11
C LYS A 31 -35.64 8.76 3.30
N ARG A 32 -36.69 8.23 3.94
CA ARG A 32 -37.91 8.98 4.27
C ARG A 32 -37.61 10.22 5.12
N LEU A 33 -36.85 10.06 6.21
CA LEU A 33 -36.44 11.16 7.08
C LEU A 33 -35.63 12.23 6.33
N LYS A 34 -34.72 11.81 5.43
CA LYS A 34 -33.98 12.75 4.59
C LYS A 34 -34.91 13.52 3.66
N ASP A 35 -35.87 12.86 3.04
CA ASP A 35 -36.80 13.51 2.10
C ASP A 35 -37.75 14.46 2.83
N ASP A 36 -38.24 14.08 4.02
CA ASP A 36 -39.03 14.94 4.91
C ASP A 36 -38.23 16.20 5.34
N MET A 37 -36.95 16.04 5.67
CA MET A 37 -36.05 17.16 5.99
C MET A 37 -35.84 18.09 4.80
N LYS A 38 -35.67 17.55 3.59
CA LYS A 38 -35.51 18.35 2.36
C LYS A 38 -36.79 19.08 1.97
N ALA A 39 -37.96 18.54 2.30
CA ALA A 39 -39.25 19.15 2.00
C ALA A 39 -39.53 20.36 2.90
N LYS A 40 -39.02 20.34 4.14
CA LYS A 40 -39.13 21.43 5.12
C LYS A 40 -38.06 22.52 4.97
N GLU A 41 -37.07 22.30 4.12
CA GLU A 41 -35.89 23.15 3.97
C GLU A 41 -36.23 24.44 3.21
N THR A 42 -35.75 25.57 3.71
CA THR A 42 -35.92 26.87 3.06
C THR A 42 -35.13 26.95 1.75
N PRO A 43 -35.50 27.84 0.80
CA PRO A 43 -34.78 27.99 -0.46
C PRO A 43 -33.30 28.39 -0.27
N GLU A 44 -32.97 29.11 0.81
CA GLU A 44 -31.58 29.48 1.13
C GLU A 44 -30.76 28.30 1.65
N GLU A 45 -31.31 27.52 2.60
CA GLU A 45 -30.66 26.30 3.09
C GLU A 45 -30.43 25.28 1.97
N LYS A 46 -31.38 25.16 1.04
CA LYS A 46 -31.24 24.32 -0.16
C LYS A 46 -30.08 24.78 -1.06
N ARG A 47 -29.82 26.08 -1.17
CA ARG A 47 -28.66 26.62 -1.93
C ARG A 47 -27.36 26.29 -1.22
N VAL A 48 -27.27 26.51 0.09
CA VAL A 48 -26.08 26.19 0.90
C VAL A 48 -25.77 24.69 0.83
N ARG A 49 -26.79 23.82 0.90
CA ARG A 49 -26.59 22.37 0.75
C ARG A 49 -26.03 22.00 -0.62
N ARG A 50 -26.57 22.57 -1.70
CA ARG A 50 -26.07 22.32 -3.06
C ARG A 50 -24.63 22.80 -3.24
N LEU A 51 -24.27 23.94 -2.64
CA LEU A 51 -22.91 24.46 -2.62
C LEU A 51 -21.96 23.49 -1.91
N LYS A 52 -22.29 23.09 -0.68
CA LYS A 52 -21.50 22.10 0.09
C LYS A 52 -21.39 20.75 -0.63
N GLU A 53 -22.47 20.28 -1.25
CA GLU A 53 -22.44 19.03 -2.03
C GLU A 53 -21.54 19.15 -3.27
N ARG A 54 -21.53 20.31 -3.93
CA ARG A 54 -20.63 20.60 -5.07
C ARG A 54 -19.17 20.62 -4.62
N GLU A 55 -18.86 21.36 -3.56
CA GLU A 55 -17.51 21.42 -2.96
C GLU A 55 -17.03 20.04 -2.51
N ALA A 56 -17.87 19.26 -1.83
CA ALA A 56 -17.51 17.91 -1.41
C ALA A 56 -17.26 16.96 -2.60
N LYS A 57 -18.02 17.08 -3.70
CA LYS A 57 -17.77 16.32 -4.94
C LYS A 57 -16.46 16.74 -5.60
N GLU A 58 -16.16 18.04 -5.58
CA GLU A 58 -14.92 18.59 -6.11
C GLU A 58 -13.71 18.13 -5.30
N MET A 59 -13.77 18.19 -3.97
CA MET A 59 -12.73 17.65 -3.08
C MET A 59 -12.47 16.17 -3.34
N ARG A 60 -13.53 15.34 -3.40
CA ARG A 60 -13.40 13.92 -3.73
C ARG A 60 -12.80 13.67 -5.11
N ARG A 61 -13.10 14.54 -6.09
CA ARG A 61 -12.47 14.46 -7.42
C ARG A 61 -10.98 14.77 -7.31
N ARG A 62 -10.61 15.81 -6.57
CA ARG A 62 -9.22 16.27 -6.38
C ARG A 62 -8.37 15.23 -5.64
N GLU A 63 -8.88 14.66 -4.55
CA GLU A 63 -8.25 13.53 -3.83
C GLU A 63 -8.03 12.33 -4.77
N ARG A 64 -9.04 11.99 -5.56
CA ARG A 64 -8.97 10.87 -6.51
C ARG A 64 -7.94 11.07 -7.62
N MET A 65 -7.65 12.31 -7.99
CA MET A 65 -6.60 12.65 -8.95
C MET A 65 -5.19 12.51 -8.37
N GLY A 66 -5.05 12.19 -7.07
CA GLY A 66 -3.75 12.04 -6.42
C GLY A 66 -3.04 13.37 -6.17
N TRP A 67 -3.79 14.47 -6.06
CA TRP A 67 -3.24 15.74 -5.65
C TRP A 67 -2.84 15.64 -4.18
N ASP A 68 -1.53 15.63 -3.92
CA ASP A 68 -0.98 15.66 -2.58
C ASP A 68 -1.52 16.87 -1.79
N THR A 69 -1.60 16.73 -0.47
CA THR A 69 -2.10 17.76 0.46
C THR A 69 -1.44 19.13 0.21
N GLU A 70 -0.18 19.13 -0.22
CA GLU A 70 0.59 20.33 -0.53
C GLU A 70 0.05 21.08 -1.76
N TYR A 71 -0.40 20.37 -2.80
CA TYR A 71 -0.91 20.94 -4.03
C TYR A 71 -2.40 21.30 -4.00
N GLN A 72 -3.13 20.94 -2.92
CA GLN A 72 -4.55 21.28 -2.78
C GLN A 72 -4.83 22.78 -2.70
N HIS A 73 -3.82 23.57 -2.32
CA HIS A 73 -3.90 25.03 -2.19
C HIS A 73 -3.87 25.77 -3.52
N TYR A 74 -3.42 25.12 -4.60
CA TYR A 74 -3.48 25.73 -5.92
C TYR A 74 -4.90 25.68 -6.46
N THR A 75 -5.49 26.86 -6.61
CA THR A 75 -6.74 27.05 -7.33
C THR A 75 -6.44 27.47 -8.77
N ASP A 76 -7.39 27.28 -9.68
CA ASP A 76 -7.28 27.76 -11.06
C ASP A 76 -7.15 29.30 -11.14
N GLN A 77 -7.45 30.04 -10.06
CA GLN A 77 -7.37 31.51 -9.97
C GLN A 77 -6.05 32.00 -9.40
N ASP A 78 -5.38 31.21 -8.56
CA ASP A 78 -4.15 31.57 -7.86
C ASP A 78 -2.89 31.04 -8.58
N ASN A 79 -3.03 30.65 -9.85
CA ASN A 79 -1.93 30.11 -10.63
C ASN A 79 -1.03 31.24 -11.19
N PRO A 80 0.24 31.34 -10.75
CA PRO A 80 1.15 32.41 -11.18
C PRO A 80 1.51 32.37 -12.67
N PHE A 81 1.25 31.26 -13.35
CA PHE A 81 1.50 31.09 -14.79
C PHE A 81 0.27 31.40 -15.66
N GLY A 82 -0.86 31.81 -15.06
CA GLY A 82 -2.06 32.20 -15.79
C GLY A 82 -2.80 31.05 -16.49
N ASP A 83 -2.49 29.79 -16.14
CA ASP A 83 -3.26 28.65 -16.63
C ASP A 83 -4.53 28.46 -15.79
N SER A 84 -5.67 28.67 -16.46
CA SER A 84 -7.03 28.61 -15.90
C SER A 84 -7.60 27.20 -15.79
N ASN A 85 -6.87 26.18 -16.25
CA ASN A 85 -7.29 24.78 -16.24
C ASN A 85 -6.33 23.89 -15.45
N LEU A 86 -5.61 24.45 -14.47
CA LEU A 86 -4.63 23.74 -13.65
C LEU A 86 -5.24 22.50 -12.98
N THR A 87 -6.48 22.58 -12.51
CA THR A 87 -7.22 21.48 -11.87
C THR A 87 -7.82 20.47 -12.84
N SER A 88 -7.75 20.73 -14.15
CA SER A 88 -8.28 19.84 -15.17
C SER A 88 -7.37 18.62 -15.40
N THR A 89 -7.97 17.48 -15.70
CA THR A 89 -7.20 16.27 -16.01
C THR A 89 -6.59 16.39 -17.40
N PHE A 90 -5.26 16.30 -17.50
CA PHE A 90 -4.59 16.27 -18.79
C PHE A 90 -4.98 15.02 -19.60
N VAL A 91 -5.34 15.23 -20.87
CA VAL A 91 -5.70 14.14 -21.80
C VAL A 91 -4.74 14.13 -22.98
N TRP A 92 -3.99 13.04 -23.13
CA TRP A 92 -3.10 12.84 -24.27
C TRP A 92 -3.88 12.40 -25.51
N ARG A 93 -4.52 13.36 -26.19
CA ARG A 93 -5.40 13.12 -27.35
C ARG A 93 -4.77 12.23 -28.43
N LYS A 94 -3.54 12.53 -28.86
CA LYS A 94 -2.82 11.71 -29.86
C LYS A 94 -2.60 10.25 -29.43
N LYS A 95 -2.40 10.01 -28.13
CA LYS A 95 -2.24 8.65 -27.60
C LYS A 95 -3.56 7.90 -27.63
N LEU A 96 -4.66 8.54 -27.24
CA LEU A 96 -5.99 7.95 -27.35
C LEU A 96 -6.37 7.64 -28.80
N GLU A 97 -5.97 8.50 -29.74
CA GLU A 97 -6.13 8.25 -31.17
C GLU A 97 -5.32 7.03 -31.63
N LYS A 98 -4.04 6.95 -31.23
CA LYS A 98 -3.16 5.81 -31.54
C LYS A 98 -3.67 4.50 -30.95
N ASP A 99 -4.22 4.54 -29.73
CA ASP A 99 -4.76 3.36 -29.05
C ASP A 99 -6.18 3.00 -29.56
N GLY A 100 -6.77 3.81 -30.45
CA GLY A 100 -8.11 3.58 -31.01
C GLY A 100 -9.26 3.97 -30.07
N LEU A 101 -8.99 4.64 -28.95
CA LEU A 101 -9.97 5.08 -27.95
C LEU A 101 -10.57 6.47 -28.23
N ARG A 102 -10.42 7.01 -29.44
CA ARG A 102 -10.87 8.37 -29.77
C ARG A 102 -12.38 8.60 -29.52
N ASN A 103 -13.19 7.58 -29.81
CA ASN A 103 -14.66 7.66 -29.73
C ASN A 103 -15.21 7.06 -28.43
N VAL A 104 -14.34 6.68 -27.49
CA VAL A 104 -14.74 6.06 -26.22
C VAL A 104 -15.06 7.16 -25.20
N SER A 105 -16.05 6.90 -24.33
CA SER A 105 -16.39 7.82 -23.23
C SER A 105 -15.17 8.13 -22.36
N THR A 106 -15.03 9.39 -21.94
CA THR A 106 -13.97 9.83 -21.04
C THR A 106 -13.97 9.03 -19.73
N GLU A 107 -15.15 8.63 -19.23
CA GLU A 107 -15.26 7.79 -18.03
C GLU A 107 -14.63 6.41 -18.21
N ALA A 108 -14.77 5.79 -19.39
CA ALA A 108 -14.18 4.49 -19.66
C ALA A 108 -12.66 4.58 -19.81
N VAL A 109 -12.15 5.65 -20.42
CA VAL A 109 -10.71 5.95 -20.49
C VAL A 109 -10.13 6.14 -19.08
N ASP A 110 -10.82 6.87 -18.22
CA ASP A 110 -10.40 7.08 -16.82
C ASP A 110 -10.35 5.77 -16.03
N ILE A 111 -11.34 4.89 -16.20
CA ILE A 111 -11.35 3.56 -15.55
C ILE A 111 -10.14 2.73 -15.98
N LEU A 112 -9.87 2.67 -17.29
CA LEU A 112 -8.71 1.94 -17.83
C LEU A 112 -7.39 2.52 -17.34
N SER A 113 -7.27 3.84 -17.30
CA SER A 113 -6.08 4.53 -16.78
C SER A 113 -5.83 4.17 -15.31
N ARG A 114 -6.90 4.13 -14.49
CA ARG A 114 -6.79 3.72 -13.09
C ARG A 114 -6.41 2.26 -12.91
N GLN A 115 -6.95 1.36 -13.72
CA GLN A 115 -6.55 -0.04 -13.70
C GLN A 115 -5.06 -0.18 -13.98
N LYS A 116 -4.56 0.51 -15.03
CA LYS A 116 -3.12 0.55 -15.35
C LYS A 116 -2.28 1.13 -14.20
N LEU A 117 -2.75 2.19 -13.53
CA LEU A 117 -2.05 2.76 -12.38
C LEU A 117 -1.96 1.77 -11.21
N LEU A 118 -3.05 1.05 -10.92
CA LEU A 118 -3.08 0.04 -9.87
C LEU A 118 -2.16 -1.14 -10.20
N GLU A 119 -2.18 -1.63 -11.44
CA GLU A 119 -1.27 -2.66 -11.91
C GLU A 119 0.19 -2.23 -11.77
N ASN A 120 0.52 -1.01 -12.22
CA ASN A 120 1.87 -0.47 -12.09
C ASN A 120 2.31 -0.35 -10.62
N LYS A 121 1.42 0.08 -9.72
CA LYS A 121 1.69 0.14 -8.28
C LYS A 121 2.01 -1.26 -7.73
N LEU A 122 1.22 -2.27 -8.08
CA LEU A 122 1.46 -3.66 -7.64
C LEU A 122 2.78 -4.21 -8.20
N GLU A 123 3.11 -3.90 -9.45
CA GLU A 123 4.40 -4.29 -10.04
C GLU A 123 5.58 -3.63 -9.32
N LEU A 124 5.49 -2.34 -9.01
CA LEU A 124 6.50 -1.61 -8.24
C LEU A 124 6.68 -2.21 -6.85
N GLU A 125 5.60 -2.57 -6.16
CA GLU A 125 5.68 -3.25 -4.85
C GLU A 125 6.38 -4.61 -4.95
N LYS A 126 6.08 -5.41 -5.99
CA LYS A 126 6.79 -6.67 -6.26
C LYS A 126 8.28 -6.46 -6.54
N VAL A 127 8.64 -5.42 -7.28
CA VAL A 127 10.04 -5.06 -7.54
C VAL A 127 10.74 -4.66 -6.24
N LYS A 128 10.10 -3.82 -5.41
CA LYS A 128 10.62 -3.40 -4.11
C LYS A 128 10.85 -4.61 -3.19
N LYS A 129 9.89 -5.52 -3.12
CA LYS A 129 10.02 -6.76 -2.34
C LYS A 129 11.22 -7.60 -2.79
N ARG A 130 11.37 -7.82 -4.10
CA ARG A 130 12.52 -8.57 -4.66
C ARG A 130 13.87 -7.90 -4.38
N ARG A 131 13.93 -6.57 -4.32
CA ARG A 131 15.16 -5.86 -3.93
C ARG A 131 15.51 -6.11 -2.47
N LEU A 132 14.53 -5.99 -1.57
CA LEU A 132 14.72 -6.24 -0.15
C LEU A 132 15.13 -7.69 0.14
N GLU A 133 14.51 -8.66 -0.54
CA GLU A 133 14.87 -10.08 -0.41
C GLU A 133 16.33 -10.33 -0.85
N ARG A 134 16.76 -9.72 -1.95
CA ARG A 134 18.15 -9.83 -2.44
C ARG A 134 19.15 -9.17 -1.49
N GLU A 135 18.83 -8.02 -0.94
CA GLU A 135 19.67 -7.35 0.04
C GLU A 135 19.81 -8.18 1.31
N LEU A 136 18.72 -8.76 1.80
CA LEU A 136 18.73 -9.65 2.97
C LEU A 136 19.55 -10.92 2.70
N GLU A 137 19.36 -11.58 1.55
CA GLU A 137 20.13 -12.77 1.18
C GLU A 137 21.63 -12.46 1.10
N LYS A 138 21.99 -11.30 0.54
CA LYS A 138 23.37 -10.84 0.48
C LYS A 138 23.95 -10.60 1.87
N GLN A 139 23.21 -9.95 2.76
CA GLN A 139 23.61 -9.75 4.16
C GLN A 139 23.84 -11.08 4.89
N VAL A 140 22.90 -12.03 4.78
CA VAL A 140 23.03 -13.36 5.39
C VAL A 140 24.28 -14.09 4.86
N ARG A 141 24.54 -14.01 3.55
CA ARG A 141 25.73 -14.62 2.95
C ARG A 141 27.02 -13.98 3.45
N GLU A 142 27.05 -12.66 3.57
CA GLU A 142 28.20 -11.91 4.10
C GLU A 142 28.45 -12.27 5.58
N GLU A 143 27.40 -12.31 6.41
CA GLU A 143 27.48 -12.72 7.82
C GLU A 143 28.01 -14.15 7.98
N GLN A 144 27.52 -15.09 7.18
CA GLN A 144 28.00 -16.48 7.17
C GLN A 144 29.49 -16.56 6.77
N SER A 145 29.90 -15.80 5.75
CA SER A 145 31.31 -15.75 5.32
C SER A 145 32.21 -15.18 6.43
N VAL A 146 31.78 -14.11 7.10
CA VAL A 146 32.53 -13.51 8.21
C VAL A 146 32.64 -14.48 9.38
N LEU A 147 31.56 -15.17 9.73
CA LEU A 147 31.59 -16.17 10.79
C LEU A 147 32.56 -17.31 10.46
N GLN A 148 32.54 -17.81 9.23
CA GLN A 148 33.48 -18.86 8.78
C GLN A 148 34.94 -18.38 8.83
N GLN A 149 35.22 -17.14 8.44
CA GLN A 149 36.56 -16.55 8.54
C GLN A 149 37.01 -16.50 10.01
N ARG A 150 36.16 -16.00 10.92
CA ARG A 150 36.47 -15.95 12.36
C ARG A 150 36.75 -17.33 12.94
N VAL A 151 35.99 -18.36 12.54
CA VAL A 151 36.22 -19.74 13.01
C VAL A 151 37.57 -20.27 12.49
N LYS A 152 37.92 -19.98 11.24
CA LYS A 152 39.22 -20.38 10.67
C LYS A 152 40.39 -19.67 11.36
N GLU A 153 40.27 -18.37 11.59
CA GLU A 153 41.26 -17.57 12.33
C GLU A 153 41.42 -18.11 13.75
N ALA A 154 40.33 -18.38 14.47
CA ALA A 154 40.38 -18.96 15.81
C ALA A 154 41.07 -20.34 15.84
N ALA A 155 40.79 -21.20 14.86
CA ALA A 155 41.47 -22.50 14.75
C ALA A 155 42.97 -22.33 14.47
N GLN A 156 43.35 -21.38 13.60
CA GLN A 156 44.75 -21.08 13.32
C GLN A 156 45.49 -20.54 14.58
N PHE A 157 44.84 -19.66 15.35
CA PHE A 157 45.40 -19.17 16.62
C PHE A 157 45.63 -20.30 17.63
N GLN A 158 44.68 -21.24 17.74
CA GLN A 158 44.85 -22.42 18.61
C GLN A 158 46.03 -23.30 18.16
N GLU A 159 46.21 -23.50 16.86
CA GLU A 159 47.35 -24.26 16.36
C GLU A 159 48.69 -23.56 16.65
N TRP A 160 48.74 -22.23 16.53
CA TRP A 160 49.92 -21.45 16.90
C TRP A 160 50.23 -21.52 18.40
N GLU A 161 49.22 -21.46 19.26
CA GLU A 161 49.39 -21.61 20.72
C GLU A 161 50.02 -22.96 21.06
N LEU A 162 49.55 -24.05 20.43
CA LEU A 162 50.13 -25.39 20.62
C LEU A 162 51.59 -25.47 20.13
N GLN A 163 51.90 -24.85 19.00
CA GLN A 163 53.27 -24.79 18.48
C GLN A 163 54.19 -23.96 19.39
N GLU A 164 53.69 -22.86 19.95
CA GLU A 164 54.41 -22.02 20.89
C GLU A 164 54.71 -22.79 22.19
N ASP A 165 53.72 -23.50 22.74
CA ASP A 165 53.89 -24.35 23.92
C ASP A 165 54.94 -25.44 23.68
N GLN A 166 54.91 -26.10 22.52
CA GLN A 166 55.93 -27.08 22.14
C GLN A 166 57.32 -26.45 22.07
N PHE A 167 57.43 -25.28 21.45
CA PHE A 167 58.69 -24.55 21.36
C PHE A 167 59.23 -24.20 22.76
N HIS A 168 58.38 -23.70 23.67
CA HIS A 168 58.78 -23.40 25.05
C HIS A 168 59.23 -24.65 25.81
N LEU A 169 58.54 -25.78 25.64
CA LEU A 169 58.94 -27.07 26.24
C LEU A 169 60.31 -27.54 25.74
N GLU A 170 60.55 -27.47 24.43
CA GLU A 170 61.85 -27.80 23.84
C GLU A 170 62.95 -26.87 24.35
N GLN A 171 62.69 -25.57 24.45
CA GLN A 171 63.63 -24.60 25.01
C GLN A 171 63.96 -24.90 26.48
N VAL A 172 62.98 -25.26 27.31
CA VAL A 172 63.21 -25.67 28.71
C VAL A 172 64.10 -26.92 28.77
N ARG A 173 63.84 -27.91 27.90
CA ARG A 173 64.64 -29.14 27.81
C ARG A 173 66.08 -28.88 27.35
N LEU A 174 66.29 -28.02 26.35
CA LEU A 174 67.62 -27.61 25.92
C LEU A 174 68.38 -26.90 27.05
N ARG A 175 67.70 -25.99 27.76
CA ARG A 175 68.29 -25.25 28.90
C ARG A 175 68.64 -26.14 30.09
N SER A 176 67.94 -27.26 30.30
CA SER A 176 68.26 -28.20 31.37
C SER A 176 69.45 -29.10 31.05
N VAL A 177 69.73 -29.37 29.77
CA VAL A 177 70.90 -30.16 29.32
C VAL A 177 72.20 -29.34 29.35
N ILE A 178 72.10 -28.01 29.18
CA ILE A 178 73.26 -27.10 29.14
C ILE A 178 73.76 -26.70 30.56
N ARG A 179 72.95 -26.89 31.62
CA ARG A 179 73.35 -26.63 33.00
C ARG A 179 74.00 -27.85 33.65
#